data_AF-A0A7S3PRR6-F1
#
_entry.id   AF-A0A7S3PRR6-F1
#
_cell.length_a   1.000
_cell.length_b   1.000
_cell.length_c   1.000
_cell.angle_alpha   90.00
_cell.angle_beta   90.00
_cell.angle_gamma   90.00
#
_symmetry.space_group_name_H-M   'P 1'
#
loop_
_entity.id
_entity.type
_entity.pdbx_description
1 polymer ?
#
loop_
_entity_poly.entity_id
_entity_poly.type
_entity_poly.pdbx_seq_one_letter_code
_entity_poly.pdbx_strand_id
1 'polypeptide(L)'
;IAAFKNEIRLMESLRGQSNIIEILDSEINLEKQVIYVIMEHGEIDLNKRLSQQRKDKTNKINPNLGIAMVGNLTINFIRLIWMDMLQAVHAVHEQRIVHGDLKPANFLFVKGVLKLIDF
;
A
#
# COMPACT_ATOMS: atom_id res chain seq x y z
N ILE A 1 16.55 6.09 16.57
CA ILE A 1 17.38 6.64 15.47
C ILE A 1 17.97 5.54 14.58
N ALA A 2 18.68 4.53 15.12
CA ALA A 2 19.30 3.48 14.28
C ALA A 2 18.28 2.66 13.46
N ALA A 3 17.15 2.28 14.07
CA ALA A 3 16.06 1.59 13.36
C ALA A 3 15.50 2.42 12.19
N PHE A 4 15.10 3.68 12.44
CA PHE A 4 14.61 4.58 11.38
C PHE A 4 15.63 4.84 10.26
N LYS A 5 16.93 4.89 10.57
CA LYS A 5 17.98 4.99 9.54
C LYS A 5 18.02 3.75 8.65
N ASN A 6 17.76 2.57 9.20
CA ASN A 6 17.70 1.33 8.42
C ASN A 6 16.45 1.30 7.54
N GLU A 7 15.31 1.74 8.07
CA GLU A 7 14.05 1.84 7.33
C GLU A 7 14.15 2.81 6.14
N ILE A 8 14.74 3.99 6.34
CA ILE A 8 15.01 4.95 5.25
C ILE A 8 15.89 4.33 4.17
N ARG A 9 16.99 3.68 4.55
CA ARG A 9 17.89 3.00 3.58
C ARG A 9 17.18 1.90 2.80
N LEU A 10 16.23 1.22 3.45
CA LEU A 10 15.43 0.18 2.82
C LEU A 10 14.46 0.76 1.80
N MET A 11 13.77 1.85 2.16
CA MET A 11 12.91 2.58 1.22
C MET A 11 13.71 3.14 0.05
N GLU A 12 14.93 3.64 0.31
CA GLU A 12 15.83 4.13 -0.74
C GLU A 12 16.27 3.02 -1.71
N SER A 13 16.53 1.80 -1.22
CA SER A 13 16.92 0.67 -2.09
C SER A 13 15.75 0.12 -2.92
N LEU A 14 14.52 0.40 -2.50
CA LEU A 14 13.28 -0.01 -3.18
C LEU A 14 12.75 1.06 -4.17
N ARG A 15 13.44 2.20 -4.33
CA ARG A 15 13.06 3.23 -5.31
C ARG A 15 12.90 2.64 -6.72
N GLY A 16 11.85 3.09 -7.43
CA GLY A 16 11.52 2.60 -8.76
C GLY A 16 10.69 1.31 -8.80
N GLN A 17 10.46 0.64 -7.67
CA GLN A 17 9.52 -0.49 -7.59
C GLN A 17 8.08 0.03 -7.66
N SER A 18 7.34 -0.33 -8.72
CA SER A 18 5.99 0.18 -8.99
C SER A 18 4.97 -0.10 -7.87
N ASN A 19 5.20 -1.14 -7.07
CA ASN A 19 4.28 -1.61 -6.04
C ASN A 19 4.76 -1.29 -4.61
N ILE A 20 5.82 -0.49 -4.48
CA ILE A 20 6.33 0.00 -3.19
C ILE A 20 6.22 1.53 -3.18
N ILE A 21 5.90 2.10 -2.01
CA ILE A 21 5.87 3.55 -1.85
C ILE A 21 7.26 4.15 -2.10
N GLU A 22 7.29 5.20 -2.90
CA GLU A 22 8.54 5.85 -3.25
C GLU A 22 8.88 6.97 -2.25
N ILE A 23 10.07 6.86 -1.64
CA ILE A 23 10.69 7.95 -0.89
C ILE A 23 11.34 8.94 -1.84
N LEU A 24 10.90 10.21 -1.79
CA LEU A 24 11.44 11.31 -2.60
C LEU A 24 12.68 11.92 -1.94
N ASP A 25 12.61 12.16 -0.62
CA ASP A 25 13.71 12.77 0.13
C ASP A 25 13.61 12.44 1.63
N SER A 26 14.71 12.59 2.37
CA SER A 26 14.70 12.50 3.83
C SER A 26 15.78 13.35 4.50
N GLU A 27 15.46 13.89 5.68
CA GLU A 27 16.38 14.66 6.51
C GLU A 27 16.34 14.16 7.96
N ILE A 28 17.52 13.97 8.57
CA ILE A 28 17.64 13.63 9.99
C ILE A 28 18.19 14.84 10.73
N ASN A 29 17.33 15.48 11.52
CA ASN A 29 17.71 16.63 12.33
C ASN A 29 17.94 16.19 13.79
N LEU A 30 19.20 15.99 14.17
CA LEU A 30 19.59 15.50 15.50
C LEU A 30 19.36 16.54 16.61
N GLU A 31 19.47 17.83 16.30
CA GLU A 31 19.24 18.89 17.28
C GLU A 31 17.77 18.93 17.71
N LYS A 32 16.86 18.80 16.75
CA LYS A 32 15.41 18.80 16.98
C LYS A 32 14.84 17.41 17.31
N GLN A 33 15.65 16.35 17.24
CA GLN A 33 15.22 14.96 17.42
C GLN A 33 14.05 14.55 16.50
N VAL A 34 14.07 15.04 15.26
CA VAL A 34 13.03 14.74 14.26
C VAL A 34 13.64 14.16 12.99
N ILE A 35 12.85 13.34 12.31
CA ILE A 35 13.17 12.76 11.01
C ILE A 35 12.07 13.22 10.05
N TYR A 36 12.46 13.88 8.98
CA TYR A 36 11.57 14.25 7.89
C TYR A 36 11.72 13.23 6.78
N VAL A 37 10.59 12.71 6.29
CA VAL A 37 10.54 11.81 5.15
C VAL A 37 9.48 12.34 4.19
N ILE A 38 9.88 12.56 2.94
CA ILE A 38 9.00 12.98 1.86
C ILE A 38 8.78 11.77 0.98
N MET A 39 7.52 11.42 0.74
CA MET A 39 7.11 10.28 -0.08
C MET A 39 6.16 10.74 -1.18
N GLU A 40 5.93 9.90 -2.17
CA GLU A 40 4.84 10.13 -3.11
C GLU A 40 3.48 10.19 -2.39
N HIS A 41 2.56 10.99 -2.92
CA HIS A 41 1.25 11.19 -2.32
C HIS A 41 0.32 10.01 -2.61
N GLY A 42 -0.15 9.32 -1.57
CA GLY A 42 -1.22 8.33 -1.69
C GLY A 42 -2.59 8.84 -1.27
N GLU A 43 -3.64 8.28 -1.86
CA GLU A 43 -5.01 8.76 -1.67
C GLU A 43 -5.71 8.12 -0.46
N ILE A 44 -5.66 6.80 -0.33
CA ILE A 44 -6.39 6.05 0.71
C ILE A 44 -5.75 4.68 0.95
N ASP A 45 -5.67 4.25 2.22
CA ASP A 45 -5.23 2.90 2.54
C ASP A 45 -6.31 1.84 2.25
N LEU A 46 -5.90 0.61 1.96
CA LEU A 46 -6.82 -0.46 1.57
C LEU A 46 -7.83 -0.77 2.69
N ASN A 47 -7.44 -0.67 3.96
CA ASN A 47 -8.36 -0.89 5.08
C ASN A 47 -9.54 0.09 5.07
N LYS A 48 -9.26 1.40 4.91
CA LYS A 48 -10.29 2.43 4.77
C LYS A 48 -11.13 2.21 3.52
N ARG A 49 -10.51 1.88 2.38
CA ARG A 49 -11.23 1.62 1.12
C ARG A 49 -12.21 0.45 1.25
N LEU A 50 -11.80 -0.66 1.82
CA LEU A 50 -12.65 -1.82 2.08
C LEU A 50 -13.77 -1.49 3.07
N SER A 51 -13.46 -0.72 4.11
CA SER A 51 -14.45 -0.29 5.11
C SER A 51 -15.54 0.60 4.51
N GLN A 52 -15.18 1.50 3.60
CA GLN A 52 -16.15 2.33 2.87
C GLN A 52 -17.09 1.47 2.01
N GLN A 53 -16.55 0.50 1.26
CA GLN A 53 -17.37 -0.39 0.42
C GLN A 53 -18.31 -1.30 1.23
N ARG A 54 -17.91 -1.71 2.43
CA ARG A 54 -18.81 -2.46 3.34
C ARG A 54 -19.97 -1.62 3.85
N LYS A 55 -19.75 -0.33 4.10
CA LYS A 55 -20.78 0.60 4.61
C LYS A 55 -21.72 1.10 3.51
N ASP A 56 -21.26 1.12 2.27
CA ASP A 56 -22.05 1.55 1.13
C ASP A 56 -23.11 0.50 0.74
N LYS A 57 -24.33 0.69 1.27
CA LYS A 57 -25.51 -0.14 0.96
C LYS A 57 -26.14 0.20 -0.40
N THR A 58 -25.70 1.28 -1.04
CA THR A 58 -26.28 1.79 -2.29
C THR A 58 -25.57 1.23 -3.53
N ASN A 59 -24.37 0.68 -3.35
CA ASN A 59 -23.55 0.11 -4.41
C ASN A 59 -24.03 -1.30 -4.84
N LYS A 60 -25.32 -1.41 -5.20
CA LYS A 60 -25.87 -2.61 -5.81
C LYS A 60 -25.60 -2.55 -7.31
N ILE A 61 -24.66 -3.35 -7.76
CA ILE A 61 -24.47 -3.58 -9.19
C ILE A 61 -25.75 -4.16 -9.76
N ASN A 62 -26.14 -3.67 -10.95
CA ASN A 62 -27.30 -4.20 -11.65
C ASN A 62 -27.12 -5.73 -11.85
N PRO A 63 -28.01 -6.56 -11.29
CA PRO A 63 -27.85 -8.01 -11.30
C PRO A 63 -27.84 -8.60 -12.72
N ASN A 64 -28.36 -7.88 -13.71
CA ASN A 64 -28.39 -8.31 -15.10
C ASN A 64 -27.03 -8.18 -15.81
N LEU A 65 -26.01 -7.56 -15.19
CA LEU A 65 -24.67 -7.46 -15.77
C LEU A 65 -23.83 -8.74 -15.59
N GLY A 66 -24.30 -9.73 -14.83
CA GLY A 66 -23.57 -11.00 -14.63
C GLY A 66 -22.21 -10.85 -13.93
N ILE A 67 -21.95 -9.71 -13.28
CA ILE A 67 -20.69 -9.47 -12.56
C ILE A 67 -20.71 -10.29 -11.26
N ALA A 68 -19.73 -11.19 -11.11
CA ALA A 68 -19.58 -11.94 -9.87
C ALA A 68 -19.18 -11.02 -8.71
N MET A 69 -19.91 -11.16 -7.60
CA MET A 69 -19.76 -10.36 -6.39
C MET A 69 -19.37 -11.25 -5.20
N VAL A 70 -18.55 -10.72 -4.30
CA VAL A 70 -18.26 -11.31 -2.99
C VAL A 70 -18.60 -10.24 -1.94
N GLY A 71 -19.76 -10.38 -1.30
CA GLY A 71 -20.33 -9.29 -0.51
C GLY A 71 -20.57 -8.05 -1.38
N ASN A 72 -20.06 -6.89 -0.95
CA ASN A 72 -20.16 -5.62 -1.69
C ASN A 72 -18.98 -5.36 -2.66
N LEU A 73 -18.15 -6.38 -2.91
CA LEU A 73 -16.95 -6.26 -3.75
C LEU A 73 -17.13 -7.02 -5.06
N THR A 74 -16.64 -6.45 -6.16
CA THR A 74 -16.57 -7.18 -7.43
C THR A 74 -15.39 -8.14 -7.41
N ILE A 75 -15.53 -9.28 -8.10
CA ILE A 75 -14.40 -10.21 -8.26
C ILE A 75 -13.22 -9.56 -8.99
N ASN A 76 -13.49 -8.65 -9.92
CA ASN A 76 -12.46 -7.91 -10.65
C ASN A 76 -11.66 -6.99 -9.72
N PHE A 77 -12.33 -6.29 -8.80
CA PHE A 77 -11.66 -5.46 -7.82
C PHE A 77 -10.76 -6.31 -6.92
N ILE A 78 -11.28 -7.43 -6.39
CA ILE A 78 -10.51 -8.36 -5.55
C ILE A 78 -9.27 -8.88 -6.30
N ARG A 79 -9.45 -9.29 -7.56
CA ARG A 79 -8.36 -9.80 -8.40
C ARG A 79 -7.25 -8.75 -8.61
N LEU A 80 -7.62 -7.49 -8.86
CA LEU A 80 -6.65 -6.41 -9.09
C LEU A 80 -5.87 -6.08 -7.82
N ILE A 81 -6.55 -5.85 -6.69
CA ILE A 81 -5.86 -5.53 -5.43
C ILE A 81 -4.98 -6.70 -4.97
N TRP A 82 -5.42 -7.93 -5.17
CA TRP A 82 -4.65 -9.11 -4.81
C TRP A 82 -3.38 -9.24 -5.66
N MET A 83 -3.47 -8.96 -6.96
CA MET A 83 -2.32 -8.93 -7.85
C MET A 83 -1.30 -7.88 -7.38
N ASP A 84 -1.74 -6.65 -7.10
CA ASP A 84 -0.85 -5.59 -6.65
C ASP A 84 -0.19 -5.93 -5.31
N MET A 85 -0.94 -6.52 -4.36
CA MET A 85 -0.40 -7.00 -3.08
C MET A 85 0.70 -8.04 -3.28
N LEU A 86 0.47 -9.02 -4.16
CA LEU A 86 1.46 -10.05 -4.47
C LEU A 86 2.71 -9.47 -5.13
N GLN A 87 2.55 -8.51 -6.05
CA GLN A 87 3.68 -7.83 -6.68
C GLN A 87 4.50 -7.02 -5.66
N ALA A 88 3.84 -6.32 -4.74
CA ALA A 88 4.52 -5.58 -3.68
C ALA A 88 5.32 -6.52 -2.75
N VAL A 89 4.70 -7.60 -2.30
CA VAL A 89 5.35 -8.61 -1.44
C VAL A 89 6.52 -9.29 -2.18
N HIS A 90 6.34 -9.60 -3.46
CA HIS A 90 7.41 -10.14 -4.29
C HIS A 90 8.60 -9.16 -4.38
N ALA A 91 8.35 -7.87 -4.62
CA ALA A 91 9.40 -6.86 -4.74
C ALA A 91 10.28 -6.75 -3.48
N VAL A 92 9.69 -6.86 -2.28
CA VAL A 92 10.47 -6.85 -1.03
C VAL A 92 11.16 -8.17 -0.74
N HIS A 93 10.57 -9.29 -1.16
CA HIS A 93 11.20 -10.60 -1.06
C HIS A 93 12.45 -10.72 -1.96
N GLU A 94 12.47 -10.05 -3.13
CA GLU A 94 13.68 -9.96 -3.98
C GLU A 94 14.85 -9.26 -3.26
N GLN A 95 14.54 -8.38 -2.31
CA GLN A 95 15.53 -7.73 -1.43
C GLN A 95 15.78 -8.51 -0.13
N ARG A 96 15.26 -9.74 -0.01
CA ARG A 96 15.35 -10.62 1.18
C ARG A 96 14.75 -10.00 2.44
N ILE A 97 13.74 -9.16 2.28
CA ILE A 97 13.01 -8.53 3.38
C ILE A 97 11.78 -9.38 3.70
N VAL A 98 11.52 -9.64 4.97
CA VAL A 98 10.28 -10.25 5.43
C VAL A 98 9.52 -9.20 6.25
N HIS A 99 8.37 -8.74 5.76
CA HIS A 99 7.61 -7.66 6.40
C HIS A 99 7.08 -8.03 7.80
N GLY A 100 6.64 -9.26 8.02
CA GLY A 100 6.22 -9.75 9.35
C GLY A 100 4.84 -9.29 9.87
N ASP A 101 4.22 -8.23 9.32
CA ASP A 101 2.91 -7.73 9.77
C ASP A 101 1.99 -7.30 8.60
N LEU A 102 1.91 -8.11 7.54
CA LEU A 102 1.09 -7.79 6.38
C LEU A 102 -0.41 -7.67 6.74
N LYS A 103 -0.96 -6.46 6.58
CA LYS A 103 -2.38 -6.15 6.80
C LYS A 103 -2.86 -5.08 5.81
N PRO A 104 -4.19 -4.91 5.60
CA PRO A 104 -4.70 -3.93 4.65
C PRO A 104 -4.27 -2.47 4.91
N ALA A 105 -3.92 -2.12 6.15
CA ALA A 105 -3.45 -0.77 6.46
C ALA A 105 -2.05 -0.46 5.90
N ASN A 106 -1.26 -1.48 5.54
CA ASN A 106 0.10 -1.32 5.01
C ASN A 106 0.10 -1.16 3.49
N PHE A 107 -1.08 -1.10 2.87
CA PHE A 107 -1.23 -0.91 1.44
C PHE A 107 -1.96 0.41 1.18
N LEU A 108 -1.35 1.28 0.39
CA LEU A 108 -1.82 2.61 0.06
C LEU A 108 -2.07 2.72 -1.44
N PHE A 109 -3.24 3.22 -1.84
CA PHE A 109 -3.45 3.58 -3.23
C PHE A 109 -2.63 4.82 -3.57
N VAL A 110 -1.92 4.76 -4.69
CA VAL A 110 -1.22 5.89 -5.30
C VAL A 110 -1.52 5.86 -6.79
N LYS A 111 -2.22 6.88 -7.30
CA LYS A 111 -2.62 7.01 -8.70
C LYS A 111 -3.35 5.76 -9.23
N GLY A 112 -4.14 5.13 -8.37
CA GLY A 112 -4.91 3.92 -8.71
C GLY A 112 -4.16 2.59 -8.61
N VAL A 113 -2.86 2.60 -8.29
CA VAL A 113 -2.06 1.39 -8.04
C VAL A 113 -1.93 1.17 -6.54
N LEU A 114 -2.03 -0.07 -6.08
CA LEU A 114 -1.85 -0.37 -4.65
C LEU A 114 -0.36 -0.61 -4.34
N LYS A 115 0.17 0.12 -3.37
CA LYS A 115 1.58 0.10 -2.98
C LYS A 115 1.78 -0.24 -1.51
N LEU A 116 2.84 -0.97 -1.18
CA LEU A 116 3.23 -1.29 0.20
C LEU A 116 4.00 -0.12 0.84
N ILE A 117 3.65 0.25 2.08
CA ILE A 117 4.17 1.46 2.75
C ILE A 117 5.01 1.23 4.02
N ASP A 118 5.08 0.01 4.56
CA ASP A 118 5.65 -0.26 5.90
C ASP A 118 6.56 -1.51 5.85
N PHE A 119 7.73 -1.48 6.49
CA PHE A 119 8.77 -2.53 6.41
C PHE A 119 9.49 -2.81 7.72
#